data_AF-A0A4Q3VTK5-F1
#
_entry.id   AF-A0A4Q3VTK5-F1
#
_cell.length_a   1.000
_cell.length_b   1.000
_cell.length_c   1.000
_cell.angle_alpha   90.00
_cell.angle_beta   90.00
_cell.angle_gamma   90.00
#
_symmetry.space_group_name_H-M   'P 1'
#
loop_
_entity.id
_entity.type
_entity.pdbx_description
1 polymer ?
#
loop_
_entity_poly.entity_id
_entity_poly.type
_entity_poly.pdbx_seq_one_letter_code
_entity_poly.pdbx_strand_id
1 'polypeptide(L)'
;MWKKHPRALTFLFFSEMWERFGYYLMIGIFTLYLKDVKAGYAMTEAESADLYGTYIALVFLTPFLGGLLGDRYLGYSKSIIIGGLMMGVGYCLMSIHNLNVLYIAMTLVIAGNGFFKPNMATLLGNVYSVPEHRHQKDEGYNIFYMGINTGGFICNFISAVLYITYGWGYAFLAAGVGMFIGVIIYLVGLKHYRMYDVKKGVQKEDMSLTHIIVVILLPAVIFGLIGWIIPGSLFGSDSTDAFIFSCIPLVYFFSSLYRKAEKEEKRPIAALLAVFAVVILFWAVFKQNGSALNTWADRYTNREVTGTTQKVFDNLVLAKKVTYKKDTI
;
A
#
# COMPACT_ATOMS: atom_id res chain seq x y z
N MET A 1 -22.11 13.73 -13.53
CA MET A 1 -20.72 13.24 -13.63
C MET A 1 -20.66 11.86 -14.28
N TRP A 2 -21.14 10.79 -13.62
CA TRP A 2 -21.01 9.40 -14.08
C TRP A 2 -21.56 9.05 -15.47
N LYS A 3 -22.66 9.69 -15.90
CA LYS A 3 -23.29 9.40 -17.22
C LYS A 3 -22.46 9.86 -18.42
N LYS A 4 -21.45 10.72 -18.22
CA LYS A 4 -20.58 11.24 -19.30
C LYS A 4 -19.33 10.41 -19.53
N HIS A 5 -19.00 9.49 -18.62
CA HIS A 5 -17.80 8.64 -18.66
C HIS A 5 -18.15 7.19 -19.02
N PRO A 6 -17.16 6.40 -19.46
CA PRO A 6 -17.34 4.96 -19.68
C PRO A 6 -17.83 4.28 -18.41
N ARG A 7 -18.76 3.33 -18.52
CA ARG A 7 -19.25 2.55 -17.36
C ARG A 7 -18.13 1.85 -16.60
N ALA A 8 -17.02 1.52 -17.28
CA ALA A 8 -15.81 1.00 -16.66
C ALA A 8 -15.33 1.87 -15.49
N LEU A 9 -15.36 3.21 -15.62
CA LEU A 9 -14.90 4.12 -14.57
C LEU A 9 -15.64 3.86 -13.25
N THR A 10 -16.95 3.66 -13.28
CA THR A 10 -17.75 3.45 -12.06
C THR A 10 -17.31 2.19 -11.31
N PHE A 11 -17.12 1.07 -12.02
CA PHE A 11 -16.68 -0.18 -11.39
C PHE A 11 -15.24 -0.09 -10.89
N LEU A 12 -14.34 0.50 -11.67
CA LEU A 12 -12.94 0.69 -11.27
C LEU A 12 -12.83 1.64 -10.06
N PHE A 13 -13.61 2.71 -10.04
CA PHE A 13 -13.70 3.64 -8.92
C PHE A 13 -14.11 2.93 -7.63
N PHE A 14 -15.22 2.19 -7.64
CA PHE A 14 -15.71 1.54 -6.42
C PHE A 14 -14.79 0.40 -5.99
N SER A 15 -14.23 -0.36 -6.94
CA SER A 15 -13.23 -1.38 -6.63
C SER A 15 -11.98 -0.78 -5.95
N GLU A 16 -11.46 0.33 -6.46
CA GLU A 16 -10.31 1.02 -5.87
C GLU A 16 -10.67 1.65 -4.50
N MET A 17 -11.86 2.25 -4.38
CA MET A 17 -12.34 2.81 -3.12
C MET A 17 -12.34 1.76 -2.00
N TRP A 18 -12.82 0.55 -2.28
CA TRP A 18 -12.87 -0.55 -1.32
C TRP A 18 -11.49 -1.14 -1.00
N GLU A 19 -10.59 -1.23 -1.98
CA GLU A 19 -9.20 -1.60 -1.70
C GLU A 19 -8.53 -0.55 -0.80
N ARG A 20 -8.75 0.75 -1.07
CA ARG A 20 -8.18 1.85 -0.28
C ARG A 20 -8.76 1.91 1.12
N PHE A 21 -10.05 1.63 1.24
CA PHE A 21 -10.71 1.43 2.52
C PHE A 21 -9.96 0.37 3.35
N GLY A 22 -9.69 -0.82 2.80
CA GLY A 22 -8.99 -1.88 3.52
C GLY A 22 -7.54 -1.52 3.87
N TYR A 23 -6.80 -0.94 2.90
CA TYR A 23 -5.41 -0.55 3.09
C TYR A 23 -5.23 0.53 4.17
N TYR A 24 -6.01 1.61 4.11
CA TYR A 24 -5.91 2.70 5.08
C TYR A 24 -6.48 2.32 6.44
N LEU A 25 -7.52 1.47 6.49
CA LEU A 25 -8.00 0.89 7.75
C LEU A 25 -6.85 0.18 8.46
N MET A 26 -6.22 -0.76 7.77
CA MET A 26 -5.16 -1.59 8.31
C MET A 26 -3.98 -0.70 8.75
N ILE A 27 -3.46 0.18 7.90
CA ILE A 27 -2.33 1.06 8.27
C ILE A 27 -2.64 1.97 9.45
N GLY A 28 -3.87 2.49 9.54
CA GLY A 28 -4.26 3.41 10.62
C GLY A 28 -4.16 2.77 11.99
N ILE A 29 -4.38 1.45 12.09
CA ILE A 29 -4.38 0.72 13.37
C ILE A 29 -3.18 -0.21 13.57
N PHE A 30 -2.43 -0.52 12.51
CA PHE A 30 -1.45 -1.61 12.54
C PHE A 30 -0.36 -1.41 13.58
N THR A 31 0.32 -0.26 13.60
CA THR A 31 1.36 0.02 14.61
C THR A 31 0.80 0.06 16.03
N LEU A 32 -0.44 0.52 16.22
CA LEU A 32 -1.10 0.49 17.53
C LEU A 32 -1.39 -0.95 17.98
N TYR A 33 -1.83 -1.81 17.06
CA TYR A 33 -2.03 -3.23 17.30
C TYR A 33 -0.73 -3.97 17.65
N LEU A 34 0.38 -3.66 16.97
CA LEU A 34 1.68 -4.25 17.31
C LEU A 34 2.13 -3.88 18.73
N LYS A 35 1.86 -2.64 19.16
CA LYS A 35 2.28 -2.09 20.46
C LYS A 35 1.35 -2.41 21.63
N ASP A 36 0.08 -2.73 21.36
CA ASP A 36 -0.88 -3.01 22.42
C ASP A 36 -0.43 -4.22 23.26
N VAL A 37 -0.23 -4.01 24.56
CA VAL A 37 0.28 -5.02 25.50
C VAL A 37 -0.81 -6.02 25.92
N LYS A 38 -2.08 -5.62 25.87
CA LYS A 38 -3.20 -6.44 26.38
C LYS A 38 -3.80 -7.33 25.29
N ALA A 39 -4.00 -6.76 24.10
CA ALA A 39 -4.71 -7.42 23.00
C ALA A 39 -3.89 -7.47 21.70
N GLY A 40 -2.67 -6.93 21.73
CA GLY A 40 -1.73 -6.89 20.61
C GLY A 40 -0.49 -7.74 20.87
N TYR A 41 0.60 -7.42 20.19
CA TYR A 41 1.85 -8.21 20.24
C TYR A 41 2.86 -7.70 21.27
N ALA A 42 2.53 -6.66 22.05
CA ALA A 42 3.40 -6.05 23.04
C ALA A 42 4.79 -5.64 22.51
N MET A 43 4.89 -5.31 21.23
CA MET A 43 6.14 -4.85 20.61
C MET A 43 6.52 -3.47 21.15
N THR A 44 7.83 -3.26 21.28
CA THR A 44 8.39 -1.93 21.56
C THR A 44 8.15 -0.97 20.40
N GLU A 45 8.36 0.33 20.63
CA GLU A 45 8.24 1.33 19.57
C GLU A 45 9.25 1.09 18.45
N ALA A 46 10.47 0.65 18.80
CA ALA A 46 11.50 0.31 17.84
C ALA A 46 11.08 -0.89 16.97
N GLU A 47 10.68 -2.01 17.58
CA GLU A 47 10.26 -3.22 16.86
C GLU A 47 9.05 -2.97 15.95
N SER A 48 8.04 -2.27 16.46
CA SER A 48 6.83 -1.95 15.69
C SER A 48 7.10 -0.98 14.54
N ALA A 49 7.99 0.00 14.73
CA ALA A 49 8.40 0.92 13.67
C ALA A 49 9.24 0.19 12.60
N ASP A 50 10.12 -0.71 13.01
CA ASP A 50 10.97 -1.52 12.13
C ASP A 50 10.13 -2.44 11.23
N LEU A 51 9.18 -3.17 11.83
CA LEU A 51 8.28 -4.06 11.11
C LEU A 51 7.35 -3.29 10.18
N TYR A 52 6.80 -2.15 10.63
CA TYR A 52 5.97 -1.27 9.81
C TYR A 52 6.77 -0.70 8.61
N GLY A 53 7.98 -0.21 8.85
CA GLY A 53 8.86 0.33 7.82
C GLY A 53 9.18 -0.70 6.74
N THR A 54 9.57 -1.90 7.14
CA THR A 54 9.83 -3.03 6.24
C THR A 54 8.61 -3.40 5.43
N TYR A 55 7.44 -3.49 6.07
CA TYR A 55 6.17 -3.76 5.40
C TYR A 55 5.86 -2.71 4.32
N ILE A 56 5.98 -1.41 4.64
CA ILE A 56 5.72 -0.32 3.68
C ILE A 56 6.72 -0.37 2.53
N ALA A 57 8.01 -0.60 2.79
CA ALA A 57 9.02 -0.72 1.76
C ALA A 57 8.64 -1.81 0.73
N LEU A 58 8.23 -2.99 1.19
CA LEU A 58 7.83 -4.09 0.32
C LEU A 58 6.51 -3.85 -0.41
N VAL A 59 5.53 -3.20 0.22
CA VAL A 59 4.27 -2.77 -0.42
C VAL A 59 4.53 -1.78 -1.56
N PHE A 60 5.58 -0.98 -1.50
CA PHE A 60 5.94 -0.04 -2.57
C PHE A 60 6.90 -0.64 -3.61
N LEU A 61 7.66 -1.67 -3.25
CA LEU A 61 8.54 -2.39 -4.18
C LEU A 61 7.78 -3.38 -5.08
N THR A 62 6.90 -4.18 -4.49
CA THR A 62 6.20 -5.28 -5.21
C THR A 62 5.32 -4.86 -6.39
N PRO A 63 4.71 -3.65 -6.45
CA PRO A 63 4.01 -3.15 -7.64
C PRO A 63 4.87 -3.15 -8.91
N PHE A 64 6.18 -2.92 -8.79
CA PHE A 64 7.07 -3.02 -9.95
C PHE A 64 7.04 -4.42 -10.56
N LEU A 65 7.11 -5.45 -9.71
CA LEU A 65 7.08 -6.86 -10.14
C LEU A 65 5.71 -7.27 -10.66
N GLY A 66 4.64 -6.92 -9.92
CA GLY A 66 3.28 -7.29 -10.31
C GLY A 66 2.79 -6.57 -11.58
N GLY A 67 3.30 -5.36 -11.86
CA GLY A 67 3.08 -4.66 -13.12
C GLY A 67 3.75 -5.39 -14.29
N LEU A 68 5.04 -5.73 -14.16
CA LEU A 68 5.78 -6.48 -15.19
C LEU A 68 5.14 -7.84 -15.50
N LEU A 69 4.68 -8.56 -14.47
CA LEU A 69 3.99 -9.84 -14.63
C LEU A 69 2.62 -9.69 -15.29
N GLY A 70 1.89 -8.62 -14.95
CA GLY A 70 0.61 -8.28 -15.56
C GLY A 70 0.73 -7.93 -17.04
N ASP A 71 1.68 -7.06 -17.38
CA ASP A 71 1.96 -6.65 -18.76
C ASP A 71 2.33 -7.84 -19.64
N ARG A 72 3.21 -8.73 -19.16
CA ARG A 72 3.86 -9.74 -20.03
C ARG A 72 3.20 -11.12 -20.00
N TYR A 73 2.64 -11.55 -18.87
CA TYR A 73 2.22 -12.94 -18.68
C TYR A 73 0.75 -13.10 -18.30
N LEU A 74 0.31 -12.46 -17.22
CA LEU A 74 -0.99 -12.73 -16.59
C LEU A 74 -2.14 -11.97 -17.26
N GLY A 75 -1.90 -10.74 -17.72
CA GLY A 75 -2.96 -9.79 -18.10
C GLY A 75 -3.49 -9.02 -16.90
N TYR A 76 -4.07 -7.84 -17.14
CA TYR A 76 -4.42 -6.90 -16.08
C TYR A 76 -5.55 -7.44 -15.22
N SER A 77 -6.61 -7.98 -15.83
CA SER A 77 -7.78 -8.41 -15.04
C SER A 77 -7.46 -9.59 -14.11
N LYS A 78 -6.67 -10.56 -14.58
CA LYS A 78 -6.28 -11.70 -13.76
C LYS A 78 -5.40 -11.25 -12.59
N SER A 79 -4.43 -10.36 -12.84
CA SER A 79 -3.58 -9.80 -11.78
C SER A 79 -4.40 -9.03 -10.74
N ILE A 80 -5.38 -8.23 -11.17
CA ILE A 80 -6.26 -7.49 -10.25
C ILE A 80 -7.06 -8.46 -9.37
N ILE A 81 -7.67 -9.49 -9.95
CA ILE A 81 -8.49 -10.46 -9.20
C ILE A 81 -7.62 -11.24 -8.20
N ILE A 82 -6.49 -11.79 -8.65
CA ILE A 82 -5.56 -12.54 -7.79
C ILE A 82 -5.06 -11.64 -6.67
N GLY A 83 -4.61 -10.43 -7.02
CA GLY A 83 -4.08 -9.48 -6.05
C GLY A 83 -5.11 -9.09 -5.00
N GLY A 84 -6.34 -8.82 -5.43
CA GLY A 84 -7.44 -8.48 -4.52
C GLY A 84 -7.84 -9.62 -3.59
N LEU A 85 -7.89 -10.86 -4.09
CA LEU A 85 -8.17 -12.03 -3.26
C LEU A 85 -7.06 -12.28 -2.23
N MET A 86 -5.80 -12.17 -2.64
CA MET A 86 -4.65 -12.30 -1.73
C MET A 86 -4.69 -11.26 -0.61
N MET A 87 -4.97 -9.99 -0.94
CA MET A 87 -5.13 -8.93 0.07
C MET A 87 -6.31 -9.20 1.00
N GLY A 88 -7.47 -9.61 0.46
CA GLY A 88 -8.66 -9.90 1.25
C GLY A 88 -8.41 -11.02 2.27
N VAL A 89 -7.81 -12.13 1.82
CA VAL A 89 -7.39 -13.23 2.70
C VAL A 89 -6.34 -12.75 3.71
N GLY A 90 -5.35 -11.97 3.27
CA GLY A 90 -4.33 -11.40 4.15
C GLY A 90 -4.95 -10.59 5.29
N TYR A 91 -5.84 -9.65 5.00
CA TYR A 91 -6.52 -8.88 6.05
C TYR A 91 -7.36 -9.75 6.99
N CYS A 92 -8.07 -10.76 6.48
CA CYS A 92 -8.77 -11.72 7.33
C CYS A 92 -7.80 -12.49 8.24
N LEU A 93 -6.63 -12.90 7.75
CA LEU A 93 -5.63 -13.60 8.56
C LEU A 93 -5.02 -12.70 9.64
N MET A 94 -4.89 -11.38 9.41
CA MET A 94 -4.46 -10.44 10.45
C MET A 94 -5.42 -10.38 11.65
N SER A 95 -6.66 -10.83 11.49
CA SER A 95 -7.62 -10.93 12.62
C SER A 95 -7.28 -12.05 13.61
N ILE A 96 -6.46 -13.01 13.20
CA ILE A 96 -6.04 -14.15 14.02
C ILE A 96 -4.78 -13.74 14.79
N HIS A 97 -4.87 -13.75 16.12
CA HIS A 97 -3.77 -13.34 16.98
C HIS A 97 -2.69 -14.44 17.09
N ASN A 98 -1.82 -14.51 16.09
CA ASN A 98 -0.66 -15.39 16.04
C ASN A 98 0.45 -14.74 15.20
N LEU A 99 1.69 -14.73 15.68
CA LEU A 99 2.79 -14.00 15.01
C LEU A 99 3.15 -14.59 13.64
N ASN A 100 3.14 -15.92 13.50
CA ASN A 100 3.40 -16.59 12.22
C ASN A 100 2.29 -16.30 11.21
N VAL A 101 1.03 -16.31 11.67
CA VAL A 101 -0.13 -15.97 10.83
C VAL A 101 -0.07 -14.51 10.40
N LEU A 102 0.38 -13.60 11.29
CA LEU A 102 0.59 -12.20 10.95
C LEU A 102 1.61 -12.03 9.81
N TYR A 103 2.75 -12.71 9.88
CA TYR A 103 3.75 -12.62 8.81
C TYR A 103 3.23 -13.19 7.50
N ILE A 104 2.53 -14.33 7.52
CA ILE A 104 1.86 -14.89 6.32
C ILE A 104 0.85 -13.89 5.75
N ALA A 105 0.03 -13.28 6.62
CA ALA A 105 -0.95 -12.28 6.24
C ALA A 105 -0.29 -11.07 5.56
N MET A 106 0.77 -10.53 6.17
CA MET A 106 1.54 -9.41 5.61
C MET A 106 2.14 -9.76 4.26
N THR A 107 2.71 -10.95 4.10
CA THR A 107 3.25 -11.41 2.81
C THR A 107 2.17 -11.48 1.74
N LEU A 108 0.98 -12.00 2.07
CA LEU A 108 -0.16 -12.03 1.15
C LEU A 108 -0.62 -10.63 0.76
N VAL A 109 -0.71 -9.70 1.71
CA VAL A 109 -1.08 -8.30 1.41
C VAL A 109 -0.02 -7.62 0.54
N ILE A 110 1.27 -7.80 0.85
CA ILE A 110 2.39 -7.26 0.05
C ILE A 110 2.30 -7.75 -1.39
N ALA A 111 2.25 -9.08 -1.59
CA ALA A 111 2.18 -9.66 -2.93
C ALA A 111 0.88 -9.28 -3.65
N GLY A 112 -0.24 -9.29 -2.93
CA GLY A 112 -1.55 -8.95 -3.48
C GLY A 112 -1.64 -7.50 -3.95
N ASN A 113 -1.12 -6.57 -3.14
CA ASN A 113 -0.99 -5.16 -3.51
C ASN A 113 -0.09 -4.98 -4.75
N GLY A 114 1.00 -5.75 -4.82
CA GLY A 114 1.89 -5.78 -5.98
C GLY A 114 1.16 -6.12 -7.28
N PHE A 115 0.26 -7.11 -7.26
CA PHE A 115 -0.55 -7.46 -8.42
C PHE A 115 -1.73 -6.50 -8.67
N PHE A 116 -2.36 -5.96 -7.63
CA PHE A 116 -3.57 -5.15 -7.79
C PHE A 116 -3.27 -3.75 -8.31
N LYS A 117 -2.42 -3.00 -7.61
CA LYS A 117 -2.21 -1.55 -7.85
C LYS A 117 -1.79 -1.19 -9.28
N PRO A 118 -0.66 -1.71 -9.80
CA PRO A 118 -0.15 -1.26 -11.10
C PRO A 118 -1.10 -1.65 -12.23
N ASN A 119 -1.73 -2.82 -12.11
CA ASN A 119 -2.62 -3.35 -13.14
C ASN A 119 -3.97 -2.62 -13.16
N MET A 120 -4.50 -2.19 -12.01
CA MET A 120 -5.71 -1.36 -11.93
C MET A 120 -5.51 0.00 -12.62
N ALA A 121 -4.40 0.68 -12.32
CA ALA A 121 -4.08 1.99 -12.90
C ALA A 121 -3.85 1.89 -14.43
N THR A 122 -3.18 0.84 -14.89
CA THR A 122 -2.96 0.58 -16.33
C THR A 122 -4.27 0.30 -17.05
N LEU A 123 -5.14 -0.53 -16.48
CA LEU A 123 -6.44 -0.84 -17.07
C LEU A 123 -7.32 0.42 -17.22
N LEU A 124 -7.36 1.28 -16.20
CA LEU A 124 -8.02 2.59 -16.27
C LEU A 124 -7.41 3.44 -17.40
N GLY A 125 -6.08 3.49 -17.49
CA GLY A 125 -5.38 4.20 -18.54
C GLY A 125 -5.77 3.72 -19.94
N ASN A 126 -5.91 2.40 -20.13
CA ASN A 126 -6.32 1.81 -21.40
C ASN A 126 -7.75 2.20 -21.80
N VAL A 127 -8.69 2.22 -20.84
CA VAL A 127 -10.08 2.68 -21.06
C VAL A 127 -10.12 4.09 -21.64
N TYR A 128 -9.23 4.99 -21.18
CA TYR A 128 -9.17 6.37 -21.65
C TYR A 128 -8.18 6.61 -22.79
N SER A 129 -7.46 5.59 -23.27
CA SER A 129 -6.50 5.76 -24.36
C SER A 129 -7.14 5.67 -25.75
N VAL A 130 -8.37 5.15 -25.82
CA VAL A 130 -9.14 5.06 -27.07
C VAL A 130 -9.66 6.43 -27.53
N PRO A 131 -9.75 6.67 -28.86
CA PRO A 131 -10.12 7.98 -29.41
C PRO A 131 -11.42 8.55 -28.83
N GLU A 132 -12.40 7.69 -28.54
CA GLU A 132 -13.72 8.04 -28.04
C GLU A 132 -13.68 8.68 -26.64
N HIS A 133 -12.70 8.30 -25.81
CA HIS A 133 -12.63 8.68 -24.40
C HIS A 133 -11.41 9.52 -24.04
N ARG A 134 -10.45 9.68 -24.97
CA ARG A 134 -9.19 10.38 -24.74
C ARG A 134 -9.34 11.79 -24.18
N HIS A 135 -10.34 12.54 -24.66
CA HIS A 135 -10.61 13.91 -24.21
C HIS A 135 -11.08 14.00 -22.74
N GLN A 136 -11.51 12.90 -22.13
CA GLN A 136 -12.03 12.83 -20.76
C GLN A 136 -11.03 12.22 -19.77
N LYS A 137 -9.81 11.92 -20.22
CA LYS A 137 -8.82 11.18 -19.45
C LYS A 137 -8.54 11.85 -18.10
N ASP A 138 -8.23 13.15 -18.10
CA ASP A 138 -7.83 13.86 -16.89
C ASP A 138 -8.99 13.95 -15.88
N GLU A 139 -10.21 14.24 -16.34
CA GLU A 139 -11.41 14.22 -15.49
C GLU A 139 -11.67 12.80 -14.94
N GLY A 140 -11.48 11.77 -15.76
CA GLY A 140 -11.61 10.37 -15.37
C GLY A 140 -10.63 9.96 -14.26
N TYR A 141 -9.36 10.36 -14.38
CA TYR A 141 -8.35 10.12 -13.33
C TYR A 141 -8.67 10.88 -12.03
N ASN A 142 -9.15 12.12 -12.13
CA ASN A 142 -9.58 12.88 -10.95
C ASN A 142 -10.74 12.19 -10.24
N ILE A 143 -11.75 11.71 -10.96
CA ILE A 143 -12.85 10.94 -10.37
C ILE A 143 -12.32 9.67 -9.72
N PHE A 144 -11.44 8.92 -10.39
CA PHE A 144 -10.82 7.72 -9.84
C PHE A 144 -10.07 8.00 -8.51
N TYR A 145 -9.28 9.08 -8.46
CA TYR A 145 -8.58 9.50 -7.24
C TYR A 145 -9.51 9.96 -6.12
N MET A 146 -10.68 10.52 -6.44
CA MET A 146 -11.70 10.79 -5.42
C MET A 146 -12.16 9.50 -4.72
N GLY A 147 -12.14 8.35 -5.41
CA GLY A 147 -12.46 7.05 -4.81
C GLY A 147 -11.45 6.65 -3.74
N ILE A 148 -10.16 6.90 -4.02
CA ILE A 148 -9.07 6.67 -3.06
C ILE A 148 -9.30 7.46 -1.77
N ASN A 149 -9.55 8.77 -1.90
CA ASN A 149 -9.78 9.65 -0.76
C ASN A 149 -11.06 9.28 0.01
N THR A 150 -12.12 8.91 -0.70
CA THR A 150 -13.39 8.48 -0.09
C THR A 150 -13.20 7.21 0.74
N GLY A 151 -12.49 6.21 0.22
CA GLY A 151 -12.15 4.99 0.95
C GLY A 151 -11.33 5.26 2.20
N GLY A 152 -10.26 6.06 2.07
CA GLY A 152 -9.39 6.46 3.18
C GLY A 152 -10.06 7.33 4.23
N PHE A 153 -11.10 8.08 3.87
CA PHE A 153 -11.90 8.86 4.81
C PHE A 153 -12.85 7.97 5.63
N ILE A 154 -13.63 7.12 4.94
CA ILE A 154 -14.65 6.28 5.57
C ILE A 154 -14.03 5.23 6.48
N CYS A 155 -12.86 4.69 6.12
CA CYS A 155 -12.24 3.60 6.86
C CYS A 155 -11.94 3.94 8.32
N ASN A 156 -11.59 5.19 8.62
CA ASN A 156 -11.22 5.60 9.98
C ASN A 156 -12.41 5.48 10.94
N PHE A 157 -13.61 5.85 10.49
CA PHE A 157 -14.83 5.74 11.31
C PHE A 157 -15.21 4.28 11.55
N ILE A 158 -15.22 3.46 10.49
CA ILE A 158 -15.57 2.04 10.61
C ILE A 158 -14.55 1.30 11.47
N SER A 159 -13.26 1.59 11.29
CA SER A 159 -12.17 1.03 12.09
C SER A 159 -12.33 1.35 13.58
N ALA A 160 -12.59 2.62 13.90
CA ALA A 160 -12.76 3.07 15.28
C ALA A 160 -13.94 2.37 15.96
N VAL A 161 -15.10 2.33 15.30
CA VAL A 161 -16.30 1.65 15.82
C VAL A 161 -16.00 0.18 16.10
N LEU A 162 -15.48 -0.56 15.11
CA LEU A 162 -15.21 -1.99 15.24
C LEU A 162 -14.14 -2.31 16.29
N TYR A 163 -13.09 -1.49 16.35
CA TYR A 163 -12.05 -1.62 17.36
C TYR A 163 -12.61 -1.40 18.77
N ILE A 164 -13.40 -0.34 18.98
CA ILE A 164 -13.94 0.00 20.30
C ILE A 164 -14.94 -1.05 20.78
N THR A 165 -15.78 -1.59 19.90
CA THR A 165 -16.83 -2.55 20.27
C THR A 165 -16.35 -3.99 20.32
N TYR A 166 -15.49 -4.40 19.39
CA TYR A 166 -15.15 -5.82 19.17
C TYR A 166 -13.64 -6.10 19.18
N GLY A 167 -12.79 -5.08 19.16
CA GLY A 167 -11.33 -5.22 19.21
C GLY A 167 -10.64 -5.30 17.84
N TRP A 168 -9.31 -5.47 17.87
CA TRP A 168 -8.43 -5.38 16.70
C TRP A 168 -8.84 -6.31 15.56
N GLY A 169 -9.15 -7.57 15.88
CA GLY A 169 -9.43 -8.60 14.87
C GLY A 169 -10.62 -8.25 13.97
N TYR A 170 -11.66 -7.64 14.51
CA TYR A 170 -12.85 -7.26 13.74
C TYR A 170 -12.58 -6.08 12.81
N ALA A 171 -11.71 -5.16 13.21
CA ALA A 171 -11.28 -4.08 12.33
C ALA A 171 -10.50 -4.63 11.13
N PHE A 172 -9.55 -5.57 11.35
CA PHE A 172 -8.84 -6.24 10.25
C PHE A 172 -9.79 -7.09 9.37
N LEU A 173 -10.76 -7.78 9.98
CA LEU A 173 -11.76 -8.54 9.24
C LEU A 173 -12.59 -7.62 8.32
N ALA A 174 -12.96 -6.43 8.78
CA ALA A 174 -13.66 -5.46 7.95
C ALA A 174 -12.83 -4.94 6.77
N ALA A 175 -11.52 -4.78 6.93
CA ALA A 175 -10.62 -4.52 5.79
C ALA A 175 -10.65 -5.66 4.76
N GLY A 176 -10.64 -6.92 5.22
CA GLY A 176 -10.75 -8.09 4.35
C GLY A 176 -12.09 -8.18 3.62
N VAL A 177 -13.19 -8.01 4.34
CA VAL A 177 -14.55 -7.96 3.76
C VAL A 177 -14.67 -6.83 2.74
N GLY A 178 -14.17 -5.63 3.07
CA GLY A 178 -14.13 -4.51 2.14
C GLY A 178 -13.38 -4.85 0.86
N MET A 179 -12.21 -5.46 0.98
CA MET A 179 -11.43 -5.91 -0.18
C MET A 179 -12.19 -6.92 -1.04
N PHE A 180 -12.87 -7.90 -0.44
CA PHE A 180 -13.70 -8.85 -1.20
C PHE A 180 -14.88 -8.18 -1.90
N ILE A 181 -15.53 -7.19 -1.28
CA ILE A 181 -16.55 -6.36 -1.93
C ILE A 181 -15.94 -5.66 -3.15
N GLY A 182 -14.74 -5.10 -3.02
CA GLY A 182 -13.99 -4.49 -4.12
C GLY A 182 -13.78 -5.48 -5.28
N VAL A 183 -13.33 -6.70 -5.00
CA VAL A 183 -13.15 -7.76 -6.00
C VAL A 183 -14.47 -8.16 -6.65
N ILE A 184 -15.56 -8.28 -5.89
CA ILE A 184 -16.89 -8.60 -6.44
C ILE A 184 -17.36 -7.50 -7.38
N ILE A 185 -17.23 -6.23 -6.98
CA ILE A 185 -17.57 -5.07 -7.82
C ILE A 185 -16.74 -5.08 -9.11
N TYR A 186 -15.44 -5.38 -8.99
CA TYR A 186 -14.59 -5.58 -10.16
C TYR A 186 -15.19 -6.68 -11.05
N LEU A 187 -15.36 -7.91 -10.56
CA LEU A 187 -15.89 -9.04 -11.34
C LEU A 187 -17.23 -8.75 -12.05
N VAL A 188 -18.16 -8.07 -11.38
CA VAL A 188 -19.45 -7.65 -11.99
C VAL A 188 -19.22 -6.67 -13.16
N GLY A 189 -18.21 -5.81 -13.05
CA GLY A 189 -17.80 -4.84 -14.06
C GLY A 189 -17.04 -5.42 -15.25
N LEU A 190 -16.61 -6.70 -15.22
CA LEU A 190 -15.65 -7.30 -16.17
C LEU A 190 -16.04 -7.08 -17.65
N LYS A 191 -17.33 -7.15 -17.96
CA LYS A 191 -17.87 -6.92 -19.31
C LYS A 191 -17.57 -5.52 -19.87
N HIS A 192 -17.33 -4.53 -19.01
CA HIS A 192 -17.11 -3.14 -19.39
C HIS A 192 -15.66 -2.80 -19.71
N TYR A 193 -14.71 -3.65 -19.35
CA TYR A 193 -13.30 -3.37 -19.59
C TYR A 193 -12.48 -4.55 -20.13
N ARG A 194 -13.10 -5.71 -20.38
CA ARG A 194 -12.47 -6.84 -21.08
C ARG A 194 -11.87 -6.47 -22.43
N MET A 195 -12.47 -5.53 -23.14
CA MET A 195 -11.95 -5.01 -24.43
C MET A 195 -10.70 -4.13 -24.28
N TYR A 196 -10.45 -3.58 -23.09
CA TYR A 196 -9.29 -2.75 -22.77
C TYR A 196 -8.20 -3.52 -22.00
N ASP A 197 -8.46 -4.78 -21.65
CA ASP A 197 -7.49 -5.72 -21.06
C ASP A 197 -6.59 -6.33 -22.15
N VAL A 198 -5.97 -5.44 -22.94
CA VAL A 198 -5.03 -5.81 -23.99
C VAL A 198 -3.63 -5.68 -23.41
N LYS A 199 -2.95 -6.82 -23.23
CA LYS A 199 -1.56 -6.87 -22.78
C LYS A 199 -0.71 -5.99 -23.68
N LYS A 200 0.07 -5.08 -23.09
CA LYS A 200 1.17 -4.45 -23.80
C LYS A 200 2.16 -5.55 -24.17
N GLY A 201 2.23 -5.90 -25.45
CA GLY A 201 3.23 -6.84 -25.95
C GLY A 201 4.64 -6.34 -25.66
N VAL A 202 5.58 -7.27 -25.51
CA VAL A 202 7.01 -6.94 -25.33
C VAL A 202 7.51 -6.22 -26.58
N GLN A 203 7.99 -4.99 -26.44
CA GLN A 203 8.64 -4.27 -27.53
C GLN A 203 10.08 -4.74 -27.71
N LYS A 204 10.68 -4.56 -28.89
CA LYS A 204 12.04 -5.05 -29.18
C LYS A 204 13.10 -4.38 -28.29
N GLU A 205 12.81 -3.16 -27.84
CA GLU A 205 13.66 -2.33 -26.99
C GLU A 205 13.45 -2.60 -25.50
N ASP A 206 12.45 -3.41 -25.13
CA ASP A 206 12.16 -3.72 -23.72
C ASP A 206 13.21 -4.67 -23.13
N MET A 207 13.74 -4.32 -21.96
CA MET A 207 14.57 -5.25 -21.19
C MET A 207 13.79 -6.51 -20.82
N SER A 208 14.36 -7.69 -21.10
CA SER A 208 13.74 -8.96 -20.74
C SER A 208 13.55 -9.06 -19.21
N LEU A 209 12.52 -9.80 -18.78
CA LEU A 209 12.21 -9.91 -17.34
C LEU A 209 13.40 -10.51 -16.59
N THR A 210 14.04 -11.53 -17.18
CA THR A 210 15.24 -12.17 -16.65
C THR A 210 16.38 -11.17 -16.49
N HIS A 211 16.57 -10.26 -17.44
CA HIS A 211 17.62 -9.26 -17.35
C HIS A 211 17.36 -8.27 -16.21
N ILE A 212 16.12 -7.81 -16.04
CA ILE A 212 15.72 -6.95 -14.91
C ILE A 212 15.98 -7.65 -13.57
N ILE A 213 15.59 -8.92 -13.45
CA ILE A 213 15.80 -9.71 -12.23
C ILE A 213 17.30 -9.86 -11.94
N VAL A 214 18.10 -10.25 -12.94
CA VAL A 214 19.53 -10.55 -12.74
C VAL A 214 20.38 -9.30 -12.54
N VAL A 215 20.05 -8.17 -13.18
CA VAL A 215 20.87 -6.95 -13.13
C VAL A 215 20.46 -6.01 -12.01
N ILE A 216 19.17 -5.97 -11.64
CA ILE A 216 18.66 -5.00 -10.67
C ILE A 216 18.28 -5.70 -9.37
N LEU A 217 17.39 -6.69 -9.42
CA LEU A 217 16.80 -7.27 -8.20
C LEU A 217 17.73 -8.23 -7.48
N LEU A 218 18.42 -9.11 -8.20
CA LEU A 218 19.31 -10.10 -7.61
C LEU A 218 20.48 -9.42 -6.89
N PRO A 219 21.18 -8.42 -7.46
CA PRO A 219 22.18 -7.65 -6.73
C PRO A 219 21.60 -6.92 -5.53
N ALA A 220 20.40 -6.32 -5.66
CA ALA A 220 19.75 -5.66 -4.53
C ALA A 220 19.48 -6.64 -3.38
N VAL A 221 18.97 -7.85 -3.67
CA VAL A 221 18.76 -8.90 -2.65
C VAL A 221 20.07 -9.35 -2.04
N ILE A 222 21.12 -9.60 -2.85
CA ILE A 222 22.44 -10.01 -2.33
C ILE A 222 23.01 -8.94 -1.40
N PHE A 223 22.99 -7.67 -1.80
CA PHE A 223 23.46 -6.58 -0.95
C PHE A 223 22.60 -6.44 0.30
N GLY A 224 21.28 -6.61 0.21
CA GLY A 224 20.41 -6.63 1.38
C GLY A 224 20.74 -7.76 2.37
N LEU A 225 21.01 -8.97 1.87
CA LEU A 225 21.46 -10.09 2.70
C LEU A 225 22.82 -9.80 3.35
N ILE A 226 23.73 -9.15 2.63
CA ILE A 226 25.02 -8.70 3.19
C ILE A 226 24.76 -7.71 4.33
N GLY A 227 23.90 -6.70 4.12
CA GLY A 227 23.51 -5.73 5.14
C GLY A 227 22.93 -6.40 6.39
N TRP A 228 22.08 -7.42 6.22
CA TRP A 228 21.49 -8.17 7.33
C TRP A 228 22.50 -8.99 8.13
N ILE A 229 23.51 -9.57 7.48
CA ILE A 229 24.48 -10.48 8.13
C ILE A 229 25.57 -9.70 8.88
N ILE A 230 25.79 -8.42 8.55
CA ILE A 230 26.82 -7.61 9.19
C ILE A 230 26.46 -7.41 10.68
N PRO A 231 27.32 -7.85 11.61
CA PRO A 231 27.04 -7.71 13.04
C PRO A 231 27.17 -6.25 13.48
N GLY A 232 26.23 -5.80 14.32
CA GLY A 232 26.31 -4.50 15.01
C GLY A 232 25.39 -3.39 14.51
N SER A 233 24.39 -3.70 13.67
CA SER A 233 23.33 -2.79 13.19
C SER A 233 23.81 -1.35 12.95
N LEU A 234 24.47 -1.10 11.82
CA LEU A 234 25.13 0.16 11.47
C LEU A 234 24.18 1.36 11.47
N PHE A 235 22.93 1.15 11.04
CA PHE A 235 21.89 2.17 10.92
C PHE A 235 20.71 1.91 11.88
N GLY A 236 20.96 1.18 12.97
CA GLY A 236 20.05 1.01 14.10
C GLY A 236 19.23 -0.27 14.12
N SER A 237 18.99 -0.91 12.97
CA SER A 237 18.37 -2.25 12.89
C SER A 237 18.86 -3.03 11.69
N ASP A 238 18.86 -4.37 11.80
CA ASP A 238 19.27 -5.27 10.71
C ASP A 238 18.42 -5.08 9.45
N SER A 239 17.12 -4.74 9.60
CA SER A 239 16.23 -4.50 8.49
C SER A 239 16.53 -3.17 7.77
N THR A 240 16.91 -2.12 8.53
CA THR A 240 17.34 -0.83 7.97
C THR A 240 18.64 -0.98 7.21
N ASP A 241 19.61 -1.72 7.77
CA ASP A 241 20.87 -2.04 7.13
C ASP A 241 20.64 -2.80 5.82
N ALA A 242 19.81 -3.86 5.86
CA ALA A 242 19.44 -4.61 4.67
C ALA A 242 18.78 -3.73 3.60
N PHE A 243 17.91 -2.80 3.98
CA PHE A 243 17.27 -1.88 3.04
C PHE A 243 18.28 -0.91 2.40
N ILE A 244 19.12 -0.26 3.21
CA ILE A 244 20.13 0.70 2.72
C ILE A 244 21.11 0.02 1.77
N PHE A 245 21.58 -1.17 2.13
CA PHE A 245 22.48 -1.93 1.26
C PHE A 245 21.78 -2.36 -0.03
N SER A 246 20.50 -2.76 0.03
CA SER A 246 19.69 -3.08 -1.17
C SER A 246 19.57 -1.88 -2.13
N CYS A 247 19.65 -0.65 -1.63
CA CYS A 247 19.63 0.55 -2.47
C CYS A 247 20.94 0.79 -3.24
N ILE A 248 22.09 0.25 -2.79
CA ILE A 248 23.41 0.53 -3.39
C ILE A 248 23.44 0.12 -4.88
N PRO A 249 23.07 -1.12 -5.27
CA PRO A 249 23.03 -1.51 -6.68
C PRO A 249 22.02 -0.70 -7.51
N LEU A 250 20.89 -0.29 -6.91
CA LEU A 250 19.88 0.56 -7.56
C LEU A 250 20.46 1.93 -7.89
N VAL A 251 21.09 2.59 -6.92
CA VAL A 251 21.73 3.90 -7.10
C VAL A 251 22.85 3.81 -8.13
N TYR A 252 23.63 2.73 -8.09
CA TYR A 252 24.64 2.46 -9.11
C TYR A 252 24.03 2.32 -10.50
N PHE A 253 22.95 1.55 -10.65
CA PHE A 253 22.25 1.35 -11.92
C PHE A 253 21.76 2.68 -12.51
N PHE A 254 21.04 3.49 -11.73
CA PHE A 254 20.55 4.80 -12.18
C PHE A 254 21.69 5.79 -12.48
N SER A 255 22.77 5.76 -11.69
CA SER A 255 23.96 6.58 -11.95
C SER A 255 24.69 6.13 -13.23
N SER A 256 24.74 4.83 -13.49
CA SER A 256 25.32 4.25 -14.70
C SER A 256 24.50 4.63 -15.94
N LEU A 257 23.17 4.63 -15.83
CA LEU A 257 22.26 5.07 -16.88
C LEU A 257 22.56 6.53 -17.29
N TYR A 258 22.67 7.44 -16.32
CA TYR A 258 23.03 8.84 -16.60
C TYR A 258 24.42 9.00 -17.24
N ARG A 259 25.41 8.21 -16.79
CA ARG A 259 26.78 8.29 -17.33
C ARG A 259 26.84 7.80 -18.78
N LYS A 260 26.13 6.71 -19.09
CA LYS A 260 26.11 6.05 -20.41
C LYS A 260 25.16 6.69 -21.43
N ALA A 261 24.18 7.47 -20.98
CA ALA A 261 23.22 8.12 -21.86
C ALA A 261 23.89 9.05 -22.88
N GLU A 262 23.26 9.19 -24.05
CA GLU A 262 23.71 10.14 -25.07
C GLU A 262 23.59 11.60 -24.59
N LYS A 263 24.37 12.50 -25.19
CA LYS A 263 24.42 13.92 -24.74
C LYS A 263 23.03 14.58 -24.71
N GLU A 264 22.15 14.21 -25.63
CA GLU A 264 20.79 14.75 -25.74
C GLU A 264 19.86 14.22 -24.64
N GLU A 265 20.03 12.97 -24.22
CA GLU A 265 19.22 12.31 -23.18
C GLU A 265 19.69 12.60 -21.75
N LYS A 266 20.94 13.02 -21.57
CA LYS A 266 21.50 13.33 -20.25
C LYS A 266 20.69 14.38 -19.51
N ARG A 267 20.25 15.45 -20.18
CA ARG A 267 19.50 16.54 -19.53
C ARG A 267 18.13 16.07 -19.01
N PRO A 268 17.29 15.37 -19.80
CA PRO A 268 16.08 14.73 -19.28
C PRO A 268 16.32 13.76 -18.13
N ILE A 269 17.35 12.89 -18.22
CA ILE A 269 17.66 11.91 -17.16
C ILE A 269 18.08 12.62 -15.88
N ALA A 270 18.93 13.65 -15.97
CA ALA A 270 19.34 14.44 -14.80
C ALA A 270 18.13 15.09 -14.10
N ALA A 271 17.20 15.66 -14.88
CA ALA A 271 15.98 16.23 -14.33
C ALA A 271 15.12 15.17 -13.62
N LEU A 272 14.97 13.97 -14.22
CA LEU A 272 14.24 12.86 -13.62
C LEU A 272 14.89 12.40 -12.30
N LEU A 273 16.22 12.24 -12.27
CA LEU A 273 16.95 11.84 -11.06
C LEU A 273 16.86 12.89 -9.96
N ALA A 274 16.90 14.19 -10.31
CA ALA A 274 16.69 15.26 -9.36
C ALA A 274 15.27 15.23 -8.75
N VAL A 275 14.25 15.01 -9.58
CA VAL A 275 12.87 14.84 -9.12
C VAL A 275 12.77 13.62 -8.20
N PHE A 276 13.38 12.50 -8.54
CA PHE A 276 13.39 11.31 -7.68
C PHE A 276 14.04 11.57 -6.33
N ALA A 277 15.17 12.28 -6.29
CA ALA A 277 15.82 12.64 -5.03
C ALA A 277 14.89 13.44 -4.10
N VAL A 278 14.18 14.43 -4.64
CA VAL A 278 13.20 15.22 -3.86
C VAL A 278 12.01 14.37 -3.43
N VAL A 279 11.49 13.53 -4.33
CA VAL A 279 10.34 12.66 -4.08
C VAL A 279 10.63 11.61 -3.02
N ILE A 280 11.86 11.08 -2.97
CA ILE A 280 12.30 10.14 -1.90
C ILE A 280 12.20 10.80 -0.53
N LEU A 281 12.70 12.04 -0.38
CA LEU A 281 12.62 12.77 0.89
C LEU A 281 11.17 13.05 1.28
N PHE A 282 10.34 13.47 0.31
CA PHE A 282 8.91 13.66 0.55
C PHE A 282 8.24 12.39 1.07
N TRP A 283 8.44 11.25 0.40
CA TRP A 283 7.82 9.99 0.81
C TRP A 283 8.36 9.46 2.12
N ALA A 284 9.65 9.65 2.41
CA ALA A 284 10.24 9.30 3.70
C ALA A 284 9.54 10.02 4.85
N VAL A 285 9.25 11.32 4.70
CA VAL A 285 8.50 12.10 5.69
C VAL A 285 7.03 11.68 5.71
N PHE A 286 6.38 11.59 4.54
CA PHE A 286 4.95 11.29 4.44
C PHE A 286 4.60 9.93 5.05
N LYS A 287 5.47 8.92 4.92
CA LYS A 287 5.23 7.56 5.44
C LYS A 287 5.41 7.40 6.94
N GLN A 288 5.82 8.45 7.64
CA GLN A 288 5.76 8.50 9.10
C GLN A 288 4.34 8.62 9.65
N ASN A 289 3.34 8.77 8.78
CA ASN A 289 1.94 8.84 9.16
C ASN A 289 1.42 7.61 9.92
N GLY A 290 1.82 6.40 9.51
CA GLY A 290 1.38 5.17 10.18
C GLY A 290 2.19 4.78 11.42
N SER A 291 3.36 5.39 11.63
CA SER A 291 4.26 5.08 12.74
C SER A 291 4.37 6.24 13.74
N ALA A 292 5.22 7.23 13.46
CA ALA A 292 5.56 8.32 14.38
C ALA A 292 4.34 9.20 14.70
N LEU A 293 3.54 9.57 13.69
CA LEU A 293 2.34 10.39 13.93
C LEU A 293 1.28 9.64 14.74
N ASN A 294 1.10 8.34 14.49
CA ASN A 294 0.20 7.50 15.31
C ASN A 294 0.67 7.41 16.76
N THR A 295 1.97 7.22 16.99
CA THR A 295 2.54 7.21 18.34
C THR A 295 2.41 8.57 19.02
N TRP A 296 2.60 9.65 18.27
CA TRP A 296 2.41 11.00 18.78
C TRP A 296 0.94 11.25 19.19
N ALA A 297 0.00 10.89 18.32
CA ALA A 297 -1.44 11.01 18.60
C ALA A 297 -1.87 10.18 19.81
N ASP A 298 -1.27 9.00 20.02
CA ASP A 298 -1.57 8.15 21.17
C ASP A 298 -1.01 8.70 22.50
N ARG A 299 0.25 9.17 22.51
CA ARG A 299 0.93 9.55 23.76
C ARG A 299 0.84 11.01 24.15
N TYR A 300 0.81 11.93 23.19
CA TYR A 300 0.94 13.38 23.49
C TYR A 300 -0.24 14.21 23.00
N THR A 301 -1.35 13.57 22.62
CA THR A 301 -2.61 14.28 22.36
C THR A 301 -3.58 14.00 23.49
N ASN A 302 -4.21 15.05 24.03
CA ASN A 302 -5.34 14.86 24.93
C ASN A 302 -6.53 14.34 24.12
N ARG A 303 -6.90 13.08 24.36
CA ARG A 303 -8.01 12.38 23.69
C ARG A 303 -9.28 12.36 24.53
N GLU A 304 -9.30 13.06 25.66
CA GLU A 304 -10.49 13.21 26.50
C GLU A 304 -11.51 14.12 25.80
N VAL A 305 -12.73 13.60 25.63
CA VAL A 305 -13.87 14.36 25.10
C VAL A 305 -14.92 14.50 26.20
N THR A 306 -15.43 15.72 26.39
CA THR A 306 -16.43 16.03 27.41
C THR A 306 -17.63 16.81 26.82
N GLY A 307 -18.71 16.92 27.59
CA GLY A 307 -19.87 17.75 27.23
C GLY A 307 -20.63 17.26 25.99
N THR A 308 -20.98 18.19 25.09
CA THR A 308 -21.74 17.87 23.87
C THR A 308 -20.95 16.99 22.91
N THR A 309 -19.64 17.20 22.78
CA THR A 309 -18.76 16.41 21.91
C THR A 309 -18.73 14.95 22.35
N GLN A 310 -18.63 14.70 23.66
CA GLN A 310 -18.70 13.35 24.21
C GLN A 310 -20.01 12.65 23.83
N LYS A 311 -21.17 13.32 24.00
CA LYS A 311 -22.47 12.72 23.65
C LYS A 311 -22.55 12.31 22.18
N VAL A 312 -22.04 13.15 21.28
CA VAL A 312 -22.00 12.84 19.84
C VAL A 312 -21.10 11.65 19.56
N PHE A 313 -19.89 11.63 20.15
CA PHE A 313 -18.92 10.56 19.93
C PHE A 313 -19.37 9.23 20.55
N ASP A 314 -19.98 9.26 21.74
CA ASP A 314 -20.56 8.09 22.39
C ASP A 314 -21.69 7.50 21.54
N ASN A 315 -22.59 8.33 20.99
CA ASN A 315 -23.67 7.90 20.10
C ASN A 315 -23.16 7.28 18.79
N LEU A 316 -22.03 7.76 18.28
CA LEU A 316 -21.39 7.24 17.07
C LEU A 316 -20.38 6.12 17.37
N VAL A 317 -20.19 5.75 18.64
CA VAL A 317 -19.22 4.75 19.11
C VAL A 317 -17.78 5.08 18.67
N LEU A 318 -17.43 6.37 18.75
CA LEU A 318 -16.10 6.91 18.44
C LEU A 318 -15.31 7.31 19.69
N ALA A 319 -15.89 7.14 20.89
CA ALA A 319 -15.22 7.38 22.16
C ALA A 319 -15.07 6.07 22.95
N LYS A 320 -13.84 5.77 23.37
CA LYS A 320 -13.54 4.63 24.23
C LYS A 320 -13.60 5.06 25.68
N LYS A 321 -14.40 4.39 26.50
CA LYS A 321 -14.39 4.58 27.96
C LYS A 321 -13.15 3.92 28.56
N VAL A 322 -12.25 4.72 29.10
CA VAL A 322 -11.06 4.24 29.81
C VAL A 322 -11.28 4.46 31.29
N THR A 323 -11.37 3.37 32.06
CA THR A 323 -11.45 3.46 33.53
C THR A 323 -10.04 3.52 34.08
N TYR A 324 -9.65 4.66 34.64
CA TYR A 324 -8.38 4.79 35.35
C TYR A 324 -8.47 4.05 36.68
N LYS A 325 -7.94 2.82 36.72
CA LYS A 325 -7.62 2.16 37.99
C LYS A 325 -6.17 2.50 38.31
N LYS A 326 -5.94 3.13 39.45
CA LYS A 326 -4.58 3.37 39.95
C LYS A 326 -3.97 1.98 40.20
N ASP A 327 -2.90 1.63 39.49
CA ASP A 327 -2.20 0.37 39.73
C ASP A 327 -1.75 0.35 41.18
N THR A 328 -2.27 -0.59 41.96
CA THR A 328 -1.72 -0.94 43.27
C THR A 328 -0.42 -1.68 43.00
N ILE A 329 0.69 -0.97 43.16
CA ILE A 329 2.04 -1.54 43.20
C ILE A 329 2.10 -2.62 44.28
#